data_AF-A0A917MAX6-F1
#
_entry.id   AF-A0A917MAX6-F1
#
_cell.length_a   1.000
_cell.length_b   1.000
_cell.length_c   1.000
_cell.angle_alpha   90.00
_cell.angle_beta   90.00
_cell.angle_gamma   90.00
#
_symmetry.space_group_name_H-M   'P 1'
#
loop_
_entity.id
_entity.type
_entity.pdbx_description
1 polymer ?
#
loop_
_entity_poly.entity_id
_entity_poly.type
_entity_poly.pdbx_seq_one_letter_code
_entity_poly.pdbx_strand_id
1 'polypeptide(L)'
;MEGCDIRLQKYTVIMSSFFCILCLLVGIFIQFCINSTDASVFILNIMLGLFSSSFLVLIVSLLAYFHEKKKYYLLVLDDIRGVLFSCLAIINVLKNRDSSISTAVLYGQITSKLGSVKALMLEYEYFIRRNEKDKIIDSSLVEVIRFQGLYDIILEKTIVYQRNEVSLKEYEIWFNNISKELIGFESIINSCQELLLNNSKSLIKDRKLESVFDK
;
A
#
# COMPACT_ATOMS: atom_id res chain seq x y z
N MET A 1 0.33 11.88 9.20
CA MET A 1 1.10 11.75 7.94
C MET A 1 2.56 12.01 8.27
N GLU A 2 3.30 10.97 8.64
CA GLU A 2 4.76 10.99 8.66
C GLU A 2 5.21 10.03 7.55
N GLY A 3 5.36 10.59 6.35
CA GLY A 3 6.21 9.99 5.33
C GLY A 3 7.63 10.13 5.86
N CYS A 4 8.22 9.03 6.33
CA CYS A 4 9.66 8.99 6.53
C CYS A 4 10.25 9.18 5.14
N ASP A 5 10.64 10.43 4.87
CA ASP A 5 10.92 10.92 3.54
C ASP A 5 12.16 10.18 3.04
N ILE A 6 12.00 9.37 1.99
CA ILE A 6 13.10 8.66 1.31
C ILE A 6 14.23 9.65 0.96
N ARG A 7 13.88 10.94 0.79
CA ARG A 7 14.81 12.06 0.61
C ARG A 7 15.71 12.31 1.83
N LEU A 8 15.18 12.21 3.05
CA LEU A 8 15.92 12.39 4.30
C LEU A 8 16.91 11.24 4.52
N GLN A 9 16.52 10.00 4.19
CA GLN A 9 17.44 8.86 4.20
C GLN A 9 18.58 9.06 3.18
N LYS A 10 18.28 9.51 1.96
CA LYS A 10 19.31 9.82 0.95
C LYS A 10 20.30 10.88 1.44
N TYR A 11 19.81 11.98 2.03
CA TYR A 11 20.67 13.04 2.55
C TYR A 11 21.56 12.55 3.70
N THR A 12 21.00 11.71 4.59
CA THR A 12 21.72 11.13 5.73
C THR A 12 22.83 10.18 5.27
N VAL A 13 22.58 9.37 4.24
CA VAL A 13 23.59 8.48 3.63
C VAL A 13 24.71 9.30 2.95
N ILE A 14 24.37 10.37 2.23
CA ILE A 14 25.36 11.23 1.57
C ILE A 14 26.26 11.91 2.60
N MET A 15 25.68 12.50 3.64
CA MET A 15 26.43 13.22 4.68
C MET A 15 27.30 12.26 5.51
N SER A 16 26.81 11.07 5.86
CA SER A 16 27.60 10.06 6.58
C SER A 16 28.76 9.53 5.73
N SER A 17 28.55 9.34 4.42
CA SER A 17 29.62 8.95 3.49
C SER A 17 30.73 10.00 3.41
N PHE A 18 30.36 11.29 3.33
CA PHE A 18 31.33 12.39 3.32
C PHE A 18 32.19 12.42 4.58
N PHE A 19 31.57 12.32 5.76
CA PHE A 19 32.30 12.25 7.02
C PHE A 19 33.22 11.03 7.12
N CYS A 20 32.77 9.87 6.62
CA CYS A 20 33.57 8.65 6.65
C CYS A 20 34.84 8.77 5.78
N ILE A 21 34.72 9.35 4.58
CA ILE A 21 35.86 9.62 3.70
C ILE A 21 36.85 10.57 4.38
N LEU A 22 36.35 11.64 5.02
CA LEU A 22 37.19 12.63 5.69
C LEU A 22 37.97 12.00 6.86
N CYS A 23 37.32 11.18 7.67
CA CYS A 23 37.96 10.43 8.76
C CYS A 23 39.01 9.43 8.25
N LEU A 24 38.75 8.73 7.14
CA LEU A 24 39.71 7.82 6.52
C LEU A 24 40.95 8.56 6.02
N LEU A 25 40.77 9.71 5.36
CA LEU A 25 41.89 10.54 4.88
C LEU A 25 42.76 11.05 6.03
N VAL A 26 42.14 11.51 7.12
CA VAL A 26 42.85 11.92 8.34
C VAL A 26 43.60 10.74 8.96
N GLY A 27 42.99 9.55 9.03
CA GLY A 27 43.64 8.35 9.53
C GLY A 27 44.87 7.93 8.71
N ILE A 28 44.77 7.95 7.38
CA ILE A 28 45.88 7.66 6.46
C ILE A 28 47.00 8.70 6.64
N PHE A 29 46.65 9.99 6.72
CA PHE A 29 47.63 11.05 6.91
C PHE A 29 48.40 10.89 8.24
N ILE A 30 47.70 10.60 9.34
CA ILE A 30 48.35 10.38 10.64
C ILE A 30 49.32 9.18 10.56
N GLN A 31 48.91 8.08 9.94
CA GLN A 31 49.73 6.86 9.84
C GLN A 31 50.98 7.05 8.98
N PHE A 32 50.87 7.73 7.84
CA PHE A 32 51.98 7.82 6.88
C PHE A 32 52.81 9.11 7.01
N CYS A 33 52.29 10.17 7.64
CA CYS A 33 52.99 11.44 7.80
C CYS A 33 53.40 11.77 9.25
N ILE A 34 52.76 11.18 10.26
CA ILE A 34 53.01 11.54 11.68
C ILE A 34 53.57 10.37 12.50
N ASN A 35 53.08 9.14 12.33
CA ASN A 35 53.48 7.99 13.14
C ASN A 35 53.56 6.70 12.33
N SER A 36 54.78 6.17 12.10
CA SER A 36 54.97 4.89 11.41
C SER A 36 54.78 3.70 12.35
N THR A 37 53.55 3.45 12.78
CA THR A 37 53.21 2.14 13.38
C THR A 37 53.17 1.06 12.30
N ASP A 38 53.16 -0.21 12.71
CA ASP A 38 53.15 -1.35 11.80
C ASP A 38 51.97 -1.26 10.80
N ALA A 39 52.30 -1.08 9.52
CA ALA A 39 51.33 -0.84 8.46
C ALA A 39 50.32 -1.99 8.33
N SER A 40 50.71 -3.21 8.71
CA SER A 40 49.84 -4.38 8.70
C SER A 40 48.66 -4.25 9.68
N VAL A 41 48.92 -3.73 10.89
CA VAL A 41 47.93 -3.53 11.95
C VAL A 41 46.99 -2.38 11.59
N PHE A 42 47.52 -1.31 10.99
CA PHE A 42 46.72 -0.19 10.51
C PHE A 42 45.73 -0.61 9.41
N ILE A 43 46.22 -1.36 8.40
CA ILE A 43 45.37 -1.88 7.31
C ILE A 43 44.29 -2.82 7.87
N LEU A 44 44.66 -3.71 8.80
CA LEU A 44 43.71 -4.62 9.46
C LEU A 44 42.59 -3.83 10.17
N ASN A 45 42.94 -2.79 10.92
CA ASN A 45 41.98 -1.95 11.65
C ASN A 45 41.06 -1.15 10.70
N ILE A 46 41.58 -0.62 9.60
CA ILE A 46 40.77 0.03 8.56
C ILE A 46 39.77 -0.95 7.97
N MET A 47 40.23 -2.15 7.58
CA MET A 47 39.36 -3.16 6.98
C MET A 47 38.26 -3.61 7.95
N LEU A 48 38.59 -3.78 9.25
CA LEU A 48 37.61 -4.12 10.28
C LEU A 48 36.58 -2.99 10.48
N GLY A 49 37.02 -1.73 10.48
CA GLY A 49 36.15 -0.56 10.58
C GLY A 49 35.21 -0.40 9.38
N LEU A 50 35.74 -0.58 8.16
CA LEU A 50 34.94 -0.58 6.92
C LEU A 50 33.94 -1.73 6.89
N PHE A 51 34.34 -2.92 7.32
CA PHE A 51 33.46 -4.07 7.41
C PHE A 51 32.34 -3.84 8.44
N SER A 52 32.67 -3.40 9.65
CA SER A 52 31.70 -3.14 10.73
C SER A 52 30.69 -2.04 10.34
N SER A 53 31.16 -0.94 9.74
CA SER A 53 30.29 0.14 9.26
C SER A 53 29.38 -0.29 8.12
N SER A 54 29.90 -1.02 7.13
CA SER A 54 29.10 -1.56 6.01
C SER A 54 28.04 -2.54 6.51
N PHE A 55 28.41 -3.40 7.46
CA PHE A 55 27.49 -4.35 8.08
C PHE A 55 26.37 -3.64 8.86
N LEU A 56 26.71 -2.57 9.59
CA LEU A 56 25.72 -1.76 10.31
C LEU A 56 24.75 -1.06 9.36
N VAL A 57 25.24 -0.47 8.27
CA VAL A 57 24.39 0.14 7.23
C VAL A 57 23.49 -0.90 6.58
N LEU A 58 23.99 -2.11 6.31
CA LEU A 58 23.21 -3.20 5.76
C LEU A 58 22.07 -3.62 6.71
N ILE A 59 22.36 -3.79 8.00
CA ILE A 59 21.34 -4.13 9.01
C ILE A 59 20.27 -3.03 9.10
N VAL A 60 20.67 -1.76 9.18
CA VAL A 60 19.72 -0.63 9.27
C VAL A 60 18.85 -0.56 8.01
N SER A 61 19.45 -0.74 6.83
CA SER A 61 18.72 -0.75 5.55
C SER A 61 17.74 -1.92 5.47
N LEU A 62 18.12 -3.09 5.99
CA LEU A 62 17.28 -4.27 6.04
C LEU A 62 16.10 -4.10 7.01
N LEU A 63 16.33 -3.51 8.20
CA LEU A 63 15.26 -3.14 9.12
C LEU A 63 14.31 -2.09 8.52
N ALA A 64 14.84 -1.06 7.88
CA ALA A 64 14.05 -0.05 7.18
C ALA A 64 13.22 -0.68 6.05
N TYR A 65 13.80 -1.59 5.27
CA TYR A 65 13.09 -2.33 4.23
C TYR A 65 11.90 -3.13 4.80
N PHE A 66 12.10 -3.90 5.87
CA PHE A 66 11.01 -4.67 6.49
C PHE A 66 9.92 -3.76 7.07
N HIS A 67 10.30 -2.63 7.66
CA HIS A 67 9.37 -1.64 8.18
C HIS A 67 8.53 -1.01 7.07
N GLU A 68 9.16 -0.55 5.99
CA GLU A 68 8.47 0.01 4.82
C GLU A 68 7.57 -1.02 4.13
N LYS A 69 8.05 -2.27 3.97
CA LYS A 69 7.24 -3.36 3.43
C LYS A 69 6.00 -3.64 4.30
N LYS A 70 6.14 -3.60 5.62
CA LYS A 70 5.01 -3.76 6.54
C LYS A 70 4.02 -2.60 6.42
N LYS A 71 4.52 -1.37 6.38
CA LYS A 71 3.73 -0.15 6.21
C LYS A 71 2.93 -0.17 4.90
N TYR A 72 3.58 -0.53 3.79
CA TYR A 72 2.93 -0.73 2.49
C TYR A 72 1.72 -1.67 2.60
N TYR A 73 1.91 -2.87 3.16
CA TYR A 73 0.79 -3.82 3.27
C TYR A 73 -0.33 -3.27 4.15
N LEU A 74 -0.03 -2.61 5.27
CA LEU A 74 -1.07 -2.03 6.12
C LEU A 74 -1.89 -0.97 5.39
N LEU A 75 -1.23 -0.07 4.64
CA LEU A 75 -1.91 0.98 3.88
C LEU A 75 -2.78 0.40 2.76
N VAL A 76 -2.23 -0.52 1.96
CA VAL A 76 -2.97 -1.13 0.85
C VAL A 76 -4.15 -1.95 1.35
N LEU A 77 -3.97 -2.76 2.40
CA LEU A 77 -5.05 -3.56 2.97
C LEU A 77 -6.17 -2.68 3.56
N ASP A 78 -5.83 -1.56 4.20
CA ASP A 78 -6.83 -0.63 4.75
C ASP A 78 -7.61 0.09 3.64
N ASP A 79 -6.94 0.52 2.58
CA ASP A 79 -7.62 1.14 1.44
C ASP A 79 -8.55 0.15 0.72
N ILE A 80 -8.09 -1.08 0.45
CA ILE A 80 -8.94 -2.12 -0.14
C ILE A 80 -10.13 -2.43 0.78
N ARG A 81 -9.93 -2.51 2.09
CA ARG A 81 -11.03 -2.70 3.05
C ARG A 81 -12.05 -1.57 2.95
N GLY A 82 -11.60 -0.32 2.84
CA GLY A 82 -12.49 0.83 2.64
C GLY A 82 -13.27 0.76 1.32
N VAL A 83 -12.65 0.25 0.27
CA VAL A 83 -13.33 0.01 -1.02
C VAL A 83 -14.40 -1.08 -0.86
N LEU A 84 -14.07 -2.23 -0.28
CA LEU A 84 -15.02 -3.32 -0.05
C LEU A 84 -16.22 -2.88 0.81
N PHE A 85 -15.97 -2.08 1.85
CA PHE A 85 -17.03 -1.49 2.66
C PHE A 85 -17.98 -0.62 1.82
N SER A 86 -17.43 0.21 0.94
CA SER A 86 -18.22 1.05 0.03
C SER A 86 -19.03 0.21 -0.96
N CYS A 87 -18.46 -0.88 -1.48
CA CYS A 87 -19.19 -1.83 -2.33
C CYS A 87 -20.37 -2.48 -1.59
N LEU A 88 -20.16 -2.95 -0.35
CA LEU A 88 -21.24 -3.50 0.48
C LEU A 88 -22.34 -2.47 0.77
N ALA A 89 -21.96 -1.21 1.03
CA ALA A 89 -22.92 -0.14 1.23
C ALA A 89 -23.78 0.10 -0.03
N ILE A 90 -23.17 0.08 -1.23
CA ILE A 90 -23.92 0.15 -2.49
C ILE A 90 -24.86 -1.05 -2.65
N ILE A 91 -24.39 -2.28 -2.37
CA ILE A 91 -25.23 -3.48 -2.42
C ILE A 91 -26.42 -3.35 -1.48
N ASN A 92 -26.21 -2.85 -0.27
CA ASN A 92 -27.26 -2.67 0.72
C ASN A 92 -28.30 -1.64 0.26
N VAL A 93 -27.85 -0.53 -0.35
CA VAL A 93 -28.74 0.46 -0.98
C VAL A 93 -29.57 -0.18 -2.11
N LEU A 94 -28.96 -0.98 -2.97
CA LEU A 94 -29.66 -1.68 -4.06
C LEU A 94 -30.70 -2.70 -3.53
N LYS A 95 -30.36 -3.44 -2.47
CA LYS A 95 -31.27 -4.42 -1.84
C LYS A 95 -32.46 -3.76 -1.16
N ASN A 96 -32.21 -2.76 -0.33
CA ASN A 96 -33.23 -2.15 0.53
C ASN A 96 -33.92 -0.96 -0.13
N ARG A 97 -33.49 -0.56 -1.34
CA ARG A 97 -33.92 0.67 -2.04
C ARG A 97 -33.81 1.91 -1.14
N ASP A 98 -32.77 1.94 -0.32
CA ASP A 98 -32.54 3.00 0.65
C ASP A 98 -32.00 4.24 -0.06
N SER A 99 -32.84 5.26 -0.24
CA SER A 99 -32.50 6.51 -0.91
C SER A 99 -31.73 7.50 -0.02
N SER A 100 -31.52 7.19 1.27
CA SER A 100 -30.85 8.08 2.21
C SER A 100 -29.35 8.18 1.97
N ILE A 101 -28.74 7.16 1.34
CA ILE A 101 -27.31 7.08 1.09
C ILE A 101 -27.04 7.38 -0.39
N SER A 102 -26.25 8.41 -0.66
CA SER A 102 -25.86 8.74 -2.04
C SER A 102 -24.86 7.71 -2.56
N THR A 103 -25.30 6.87 -3.49
CA THR A 103 -24.42 5.89 -4.16
C THR A 103 -23.31 6.57 -4.98
N ALA A 104 -23.52 7.80 -5.44
CA ALA A 104 -22.50 8.60 -6.12
C ALA A 104 -21.33 8.95 -5.19
N VAL A 105 -21.60 9.27 -3.92
CA VAL A 105 -20.56 9.52 -2.91
C VAL A 105 -19.77 8.26 -2.62
N LEU A 106 -20.45 7.12 -2.42
CA LEU A 106 -19.80 5.82 -2.21
C LEU A 106 -18.93 5.42 -3.41
N TYR A 107 -19.42 5.63 -4.62
CA TYR A 107 -18.67 5.36 -5.84
C TYR A 107 -17.43 6.28 -5.98
N GLY A 108 -17.56 7.55 -5.59
CA GLY A 108 -16.43 8.47 -5.48
C GLY A 108 -15.36 7.99 -4.48
N GLN A 109 -15.77 7.38 -3.37
CA GLN A 109 -14.83 6.80 -2.39
C GLN A 109 -14.11 5.57 -2.96
N ILE A 110 -14.81 4.70 -3.70
CA ILE A 110 -14.22 3.53 -4.38
C ILE A 110 -13.11 3.99 -5.33
N THR A 111 -13.43 4.92 -6.24
CA THR A 111 -12.49 5.43 -7.24
C THR A 111 -11.28 6.12 -6.62
N SER A 112 -11.50 6.96 -5.59
CA SER A 112 -10.41 7.63 -4.87
C SER A 112 -9.48 6.64 -4.18
N LYS A 113 -10.01 5.65 -3.45
CA LYS A 113 -9.19 4.67 -2.74
C LYS A 113 -8.47 3.71 -3.68
N LEU A 114 -9.10 3.31 -4.79
CA LEU A 114 -8.40 2.55 -5.84
C LEU A 114 -7.24 3.35 -6.45
N GLY A 115 -7.42 4.67 -6.63
CA GLY A 115 -6.34 5.57 -7.02
C GLY A 115 -5.16 5.54 -6.04
N SER A 116 -5.44 5.60 -4.74
CA SER A 116 -4.43 5.47 -3.68
C SER A 116 -3.71 4.11 -3.71
N VAL A 117 -4.47 3.01 -3.83
CA VAL A 117 -3.88 1.66 -3.93
C VAL A 117 -2.96 1.56 -5.14
N LYS A 118 -3.38 2.06 -6.30
CA LYS A 118 -2.56 2.07 -7.51
C LYS A 118 -1.26 2.86 -7.31
N ALA A 119 -1.33 4.04 -6.69
CA ALA A 119 -0.16 4.84 -6.41
C ALA A 119 0.83 4.12 -5.48
N LEU A 120 0.32 3.49 -4.41
CA LEU A 120 1.12 2.69 -3.49
C LEU A 120 1.74 1.48 -4.20
N MET A 121 0.97 0.73 -5.00
CA MET A 121 1.52 -0.42 -5.71
C MET A 121 2.64 -0.03 -6.68
N LEU A 122 2.50 1.09 -7.40
CA LEU A 122 3.53 1.61 -8.30
C LEU A 122 4.80 2.07 -7.56
N GLU A 123 4.65 2.75 -6.42
CA GLU A 123 5.78 3.22 -5.62
C GLU A 123 6.67 2.06 -5.15
N TYR A 124 6.05 0.92 -4.84
CA TYR A 124 6.72 -0.24 -4.23
C TYR A 124 6.97 -1.42 -5.20
N GLU A 125 6.56 -1.33 -6.47
CA GLU A 125 6.60 -2.41 -7.48
C GLU A 125 8.00 -3.03 -7.63
N TYR A 126 9.04 -2.20 -7.66
CA TYR A 126 10.42 -2.65 -7.86
C TYR A 126 11.12 -3.13 -6.58
N PHE A 127 10.55 -2.86 -5.41
CA PHE A 127 11.20 -3.08 -4.11
C PHE A 127 10.62 -4.29 -3.38
N ILE A 128 9.35 -4.62 -3.59
CA ILE A 128 8.66 -5.66 -2.83
C ILE A 128 8.53 -6.94 -3.64
N ARG A 129 9.25 -7.99 -3.23
CA ARG A 129 9.02 -9.34 -3.77
C ARG A 129 7.61 -9.82 -3.38
N ARG A 130 6.85 -10.21 -4.41
CA ARG A 130 5.51 -10.80 -4.31
C ARG A 130 5.48 -11.98 -3.34
N ASN A 131 4.52 -11.98 -2.44
CA ASN A 131 4.23 -13.06 -1.49
C ASN A 131 2.74 -13.44 -1.50
N GLU A 132 2.31 -14.28 -0.56
CA GLU A 132 0.90 -14.67 -0.44
C GLU A 132 -0.05 -13.50 -0.17
N LYS A 133 0.41 -12.44 0.52
CA LYS A 133 -0.40 -11.24 0.77
C LYS A 133 -0.68 -10.48 -0.51
N ASP A 134 0.30 -10.41 -1.42
CA ASP A 134 0.11 -9.80 -2.74
C ASP A 134 -0.93 -10.56 -3.58
N LYS A 135 -1.01 -11.89 -3.45
CA LYS A 135 -2.08 -12.67 -4.11
C LYS A 135 -3.47 -12.31 -3.60
N ILE A 136 -3.61 -12.06 -2.29
CA ILE A 136 -4.88 -11.67 -1.66
C ILE A 136 -5.27 -10.25 -2.09
N ILE A 137 -4.30 -9.34 -2.17
CA ILE A 137 -4.48 -7.99 -2.70
C ILE A 137 -4.96 -8.07 -4.15
N ASP A 138 -4.24 -8.78 -5.02
CA ASP A 138 -4.57 -8.94 -6.43
C ASP A 138 -5.97 -9.56 -6.61
N SER A 139 -6.30 -10.64 -5.87
CA SER A 139 -7.62 -11.27 -5.97
C SER A 139 -8.74 -10.34 -5.51
N SER A 140 -8.53 -9.58 -4.43
CA SER A 140 -9.53 -8.62 -3.93
C SER A 140 -9.73 -7.48 -4.92
N LEU A 141 -8.66 -6.97 -5.53
CA LEU A 141 -8.71 -5.92 -6.53
C LEU A 141 -9.44 -6.37 -7.79
N VAL A 142 -9.23 -7.61 -8.25
CA VAL A 142 -9.95 -8.16 -9.39
C VAL A 142 -11.46 -8.13 -9.16
N GLU A 143 -11.92 -8.58 -7.99
CA GLU A 143 -13.36 -8.60 -7.69
C GLU A 143 -13.93 -7.18 -7.54
N VAL A 144 -13.17 -6.26 -6.93
CA VAL A 144 -13.54 -4.84 -6.86
C VAL A 144 -13.65 -4.21 -8.24
N ILE A 145 -12.70 -4.47 -9.14
CA ILE A 145 -12.72 -3.93 -10.51
C ILE A 145 -13.90 -4.50 -11.29
N ARG A 146 -14.24 -5.79 -11.12
CA ARG A 146 -15.43 -6.38 -11.73
C ARG A 146 -16.72 -5.74 -11.21
N PHE A 147 -16.81 -5.54 -9.90
CA PHE A 147 -17.94 -4.82 -9.29
C PHE A 147 -18.06 -3.40 -9.85
N GLN A 148 -16.95 -2.66 -9.93
CA GLN A 148 -16.90 -1.31 -10.46
C GLN A 148 -17.36 -1.28 -11.93
N GLY A 149 -16.86 -2.19 -12.76
CA GLY A 149 -17.24 -2.28 -14.17
C GLY A 149 -18.74 -2.53 -14.36
N LEU A 150 -19.36 -3.38 -13.54
CA LEU A 150 -20.81 -3.58 -13.57
C LEU A 150 -21.57 -2.31 -13.13
N TYR A 151 -21.07 -1.61 -12.12
CA TYR A 151 -21.67 -0.36 -11.66
C TYR A 151 -21.55 0.77 -12.71
N ASP A 152 -20.44 0.81 -13.44
CA ASP A 152 -20.23 1.76 -14.55
C ASP A 152 -21.26 1.57 -15.66
N ILE A 153 -21.65 0.33 -15.94
CA ILE A 153 -22.73 0.05 -16.90
C ILE A 153 -24.06 0.64 -16.40
N ILE A 154 -24.36 0.55 -15.10
CA ILE A 154 -25.56 1.21 -14.54
C ILE A 154 -25.49 2.71 -14.74
N LEU A 155 -24.35 3.34 -14.46
CA LEU A 155 -24.16 4.78 -14.63
C LEU A 155 -24.33 5.18 -16.11
N GLU A 156 -23.74 4.43 -17.04
CA GLU A 156 -23.88 4.66 -18.48
C GLU A 156 -25.35 4.58 -18.90
N LYS A 157 -26.07 3.51 -18.51
CA LYS A 157 -27.49 3.34 -18.84
C LYS A 157 -28.38 4.41 -18.20
N THR A 158 -28.00 4.91 -17.03
CA THR A 158 -28.69 6.03 -16.37
C THR A 158 -28.58 7.30 -17.21
N ILE A 159 -27.40 7.59 -17.77
CA ILE A 159 -27.18 8.74 -18.65
C ILE A 159 -28.00 8.61 -19.94
N VAL A 160 -28.00 7.42 -20.56
CA VAL A 160 -28.80 7.14 -21.77
C VAL A 160 -30.30 7.36 -21.51
N TYR A 161 -30.80 6.89 -20.36
CA TYR A 161 -32.18 7.14 -19.93
C TYR A 161 -32.46 8.64 -19.71
N GLN A 162 -31.56 9.37 -19.05
CA GLN A 162 -31.70 10.82 -18.84
C GLN A 162 -31.74 11.61 -20.16
N ARG A 163 -31.11 11.11 -21.22
CA ARG A 163 -31.17 11.68 -22.57
C ARG A 163 -32.45 11.32 -23.33
N ASN A 164 -33.36 10.56 -22.71
CA ASN A 164 -34.59 10.03 -23.30
C ASN A 164 -34.36 9.15 -24.54
N GLU A 165 -33.18 8.52 -24.64
CA GLU A 165 -32.83 7.63 -25.76
C GLU A 165 -33.47 6.24 -25.62
N VAL A 166 -33.94 5.89 -24.42
CA VAL A 166 -34.52 4.58 -24.06
C VAL A 166 -35.75 4.79 -23.18
N SER A 167 -36.69 3.86 -23.26
CA SER A 167 -37.89 3.91 -22.44
C SER A 167 -37.60 3.54 -20.98
N LEU A 168 -38.42 4.02 -20.04
CA LEU A 168 -38.33 3.65 -18.62
C LEU A 168 -38.40 2.12 -18.44
N LYS A 169 -39.25 1.43 -19.21
CA LYS A 169 -39.39 -0.03 -19.14
C LYS A 169 -38.10 -0.76 -19.53
N GLU A 170 -37.43 -0.31 -20.60
CA GLU A 170 -36.15 -0.89 -21.02
C GLU A 170 -35.05 -0.63 -19.98
N TYR A 171 -35.00 0.60 -19.45
CA TYR A 171 -34.08 0.95 -18.38
C TYR A 171 -34.29 0.09 -17.13
N GLU A 172 -35.54 -0.09 -16.69
CA GLU A 172 -35.87 -0.92 -15.52
C GLU A 172 -35.43 -2.38 -15.70
N ILE A 173 -35.55 -2.94 -16.91
CA ILE A 173 -35.08 -4.29 -17.21
C ILE A 173 -33.57 -4.39 -17.03
N TRP A 174 -32.80 -3.46 -17.61
CA TRP A 174 -31.34 -3.44 -17.46
C TRP A 174 -30.92 -3.22 -16.00
N PHE A 175 -31.52 -2.23 -15.34
CA PHE A 175 -31.21 -1.89 -13.96
C PHE A 175 -31.46 -3.09 -13.04
N ASN A 176 -32.60 -3.79 -13.18
CA ASN A 176 -32.92 -4.96 -12.38
C ASN A 176 -31.97 -6.14 -12.64
N ASN A 177 -31.56 -6.36 -13.89
CA ASN A 177 -30.63 -7.43 -14.24
C ASN A 177 -29.24 -7.16 -13.65
N ILE A 178 -28.69 -5.96 -13.86
CA ILE A 178 -27.35 -5.61 -13.35
C ILE A 178 -27.36 -5.52 -11.81
N SER A 179 -28.42 -4.97 -11.21
CA SER A 179 -28.54 -4.93 -9.74
C SER A 179 -28.56 -6.33 -9.12
N LYS A 180 -29.23 -7.30 -9.75
CA LYS A 180 -29.19 -8.70 -9.28
C LYS A 180 -27.78 -9.29 -9.32
N GLU A 181 -27.03 -9.02 -10.40
CA GLU A 181 -25.63 -9.45 -10.49
C GLU A 181 -24.77 -8.79 -9.41
N LEU A 182 -24.86 -7.47 -9.22
CA LEU A 182 -24.13 -6.74 -8.17
C LEU A 182 -24.46 -7.24 -6.78
N ILE A 183 -25.74 -7.55 -6.50
CA ILE A 183 -26.16 -8.16 -5.23
C ILE A 183 -25.51 -9.54 -5.03
N GLY A 184 -25.33 -10.30 -6.10
CA GLY A 184 -24.63 -11.60 -6.07
C GLY A 184 -23.16 -11.52 -5.63
N PHE A 185 -22.51 -10.35 -5.75
CA PHE A 185 -21.12 -10.15 -5.28
C PHE A 185 -20.98 -10.07 -3.76
N GLU A 186 -22.08 -9.92 -3.00
CA GLU A 186 -22.02 -9.70 -1.56
C GLU A 186 -21.23 -10.79 -0.82
N SER A 187 -21.47 -12.07 -1.14
CA SER A 187 -20.76 -13.20 -0.51
C SER A 187 -19.26 -13.18 -0.81
N ILE A 188 -18.89 -12.83 -2.05
CA ILE A 188 -17.52 -12.70 -2.51
C ILE A 188 -16.82 -11.55 -1.75
N ILE A 189 -17.46 -10.39 -1.69
CA ILE A 189 -16.93 -9.20 -1.01
C ILE A 189 -16.73 -9.46 0.49
N ASN A 190 -17.71 -10.11 1.14
CA ASN A 190 -17.59 -10.51 2.54
C ASN A 190 -16.41 -11.48 2.76
N SER A 191 -16.23 -12.46 1.88
CA SER A 191 -15.10 -13.39 1.94
C SER A 191 -13.75 -12.66 1.78
N CYS A 192 -13.65 -11.71 0.83
CA CYS A 192 -12.47 -10.86 0.69
C CYS A 192 -12.20 -10.05 1.98
N GLN A 193 -13.24 -9.48 2.59
CA GLN A 193 -13.12 -8.70 3.81
C GLN A 193 -12.58 -9.54 4.98
N GLU A 194 -13.05 -10.78 5.14
CA GLU A 194 -12.55 -11.71 6.16
C GLU A 194 -11.07 -12.07 5.94
N LEU A 195 -10.68 -12.37 4.69
CA LEU A 195 -9.29 -12.68 4.34
C LEU A 195 -8.34 -11.51 4.63
N LEU A 196 -8.77 -10.28 4.30
CA LEU A 196 -8.00 -9.07 4.58
C LEU A 196 -7.93 -8.78 6.09
N LEU A 197 -9.01 -9.01 6.84
CA LEU A 197 -9.04 -8.82 8.29
C LEU A 197 -8.09 -9.79 9.00
N ASN A 198 -8.07 -11.06 8.60
CA ASN A 198 -7.17 -12.05 9.17
C ASN A 198 -5.70 -11.71 8.88
N ASN A 199 -5.39 -11.22 7.68
CA ASN A 199 -4.04 -10.80 7.32
C ASN A 199 -3.60 -9.51 8.02
N SER A 200 -4.47 -8.51 8.12
CA SER A 200 -4.15 -7.27 8.84
C SER A 200 -3.90 -7.52 10.33
N LYS A 201 -4.72 -8.36 10.98
CA LYS A 201 -4.47 -8.79 12.37
C LYS A 201 -3.12 -9.48 12.55
N SER A 202 -2.68 -10.28 11.57
CA SER A 202 -1.35 -10.91 11.61
C SER A 202 -0.20 -9.90 11.55
N LEU A 203 -0.40 -8.75 10.90
CA LEU A 203 0.58 -7.66 10.81
C LEU A 203 0.59 -6.75 12.05
N ILE A 204 -0.55 -6.62 12.74
CA ILE A 204 -0.72 -5.75 13.91
C ILE A 204 -0.24 -6.43 15.21
N LYS A 205 -0.09 -7.76 15.25
CA LYS A 205 0.39 -8.53 16.42
C LYS A 205 1.78 -8.13 16.98
N ASP A 206 2.51 -7.22 16.32
CA ASP A 206 3.62 -6.52 16.98
C ASP A 206 3.06 -5.47 17.95
N ARG A 207 3.19 -5.75 19.25
CA ARG A 207 2.72 -5.05 20.47
C ARG A 207 2.77 -3.50 20.57
N LYS A 208 3.05 -2.76 19.50
CA LYS A 208 3.06 -1.29 19.46
C LYS A 208 1.95 -0.65 18.62
N LEU A 209 1.16 -1.41 17.85
CA LEU A 209 0.14 -0.85 16.95
C LEU A 209 -1.32 -0.98 17.42
N GLU A 210 -1.62 -1.78 18.45
CA GLU A 210 -2.99 -1.87 19.01
C GLU A 210 -3.53 -0.50 19.43
N SER A 211 -2.69 0.38 19.99
CA SER A 211 -3.09 1.72 20.43
C SER A 211 -3.43 2.71 19.32
N VAL A 212 -3.11 2.40 18.06
CA VAL A 212 -3.38 3.27 16.90
C VAL A 212 -4.64 2.87 16.15
N PHE A 213 -5.02 1.59 16.19
CA PHE A 213 -6.19 1.06 15.48
C PHE A 213 -7.45 0.91 16.36
N ASP A 214 -7.34 1.10 17.67
CA ASP A 214 -8.47 1.12 18.62
C ASP A 214 -9.08 2.54 18.81
N LYS A 215 -8.99 3.41 17.80
CA LYS A 215 -9.70 4.70 17.75
C LYS A 215 -10.49 4.83 16.46
#